data_AF-A0A420BLJ2-F1
#
_entry.id   AF-A0A420BLJ2-F1
#
_cell.length_a   1.000
_cell.length_b   1.000
_cell.length_c   1.000
_cell.angle_alpha   90.00
_cell.angle_beta   90.00
_cell.angle_gamma   90.00
#
_symmetry.space_group_name_H-M   'P 1'
#
loop_
_entity.id
_entity.type
_entity.pdbx_description
1 polymer ?
#
loop_
_entity_poly.entity_id
_entity_poly.type
_entity_poly.pdbx_seq_one_letter_code
_entity_poly.pdbx_strand_id
1 'polypeptide(L)'
;MEILYLCPTLNFKSDERRYIQRMIIVNVKEGESLDRALKRFKKKFEKTGVLRELRSRQAYEKRSVTRRIQVKKAIYKQSLNQDVAN
;
A
#
# COMPACT_ATOMS: atom_id res chain seq x y z
N MET A 1 -8.87 45.07 4.37
CA MET A 1 -7.70 45.28 3.50
C MET A 1 -6.65 44.26 3.90
N GLU A 2 -6.43 43.31 2.99
CA GLU A 2 -5.29 42.37 2.92
C GLU A 2 -5.01 41.45 4.11
N ILE A 3 -5.77 40.35 4.18
CA ILE A 3 -5.18 39.06 4.56
C ILE A 3 -5.25 38.18 3.32
N LEU A 4 -4.26 38.33 2.44
CA LEU A 4 -4.03 37.43 1.31
C LEU A 4 -3.51 36.10 1.87
N TYR A 5 -4.45 35.19 2.18
CA TYR A 5 -4.14 33.79 2.38
C TYR A 5 -3.66 33.19 1.05
N LEU A 6 -2.41 32.74 1.12
CA LEU A 6 -1.70 31.90 0.18
C LEU A 6 -2.56 30.71 -0.27
N CYS A 7 -3.03 30.69 -1.53
CA CYS A 7 -3.50 29.48 -2.17
C CYS A 7 -2.81 29.32 -3.52
N PRO A 8 -1.60 28.73 -3.56
CA PRO A 8 -1.02 28.27 -4.81
C PRO A 8 -1.83 27.05 -5.23
N THR A 9 -2.68 27.28 -6.22
CA THR A 9 -3.25 26.31 -7.16
C THR A 9 -2.80 24.87 -6.94
N LEU A 10 -3.74 24.06 -6.46
CA LEU A 10 -3.74 22.60 -6.50
C LEU A 10 -3.03 22.11 -7.77
N ASN A 11 -1.85 21.54 -7.60
CA ASN A 11 -1.21 20.71 -8.61
C ASN A 11 -2.05 19.42 -8.74
N PHE A 12 -3.18 19.52 -9.45
CA PHE A 12 -3.94 18.40 -9.96
C PHE A 12 -3.16 17.81 -11.14
N LYS A 13 -2.02 17.20 -10.85
CA LYS A 13 -1.39 16.31 -11.82
C LYS A 13 -2.28 15.07 -11.88
N SER A 14 -3.09 14.98 -12.92
CA SER A 14 -3.79 13.77 -13.34
C SER A 14 -2.75 12.67 -13.60
N ASP A 15 -2.40 11.97 -12.52
CA ASP A 15 -1.45 10.86 -12.48
C ASP A 15 -2.14 9.61 -13.05
N GLU A 16 -2.48 9.63 -14.35
CA GLU A 16 -3.09 8.48 -15.04
C GLU A 16 -2.18 7.24 -15.02
N ARG A 17 -0.87 7.45 -14.84
CA ARG A 17 0.13 6.40 -14.63
C ARG A 17 -0.09 5.58 -13.35
N ARG A 18 -0.87 6.09 -12.39
CA ARG A 18 -1.13 5.41 -11.12
C ARG A 18 -2.27 4.37 -11.22
N TYR A 19 -3.13 4.46 -12.23
CA TYR A 19 -4.28 3.55 -12.38
C TYR A 19 -3.90 2.15 -12.88
N ILE A 20 -2.88 2.06 -13.75
CA ILE A 20 -2.32 0.79 -14.22
C ILE A 20 -1.57 -0.01 -13.13
N GLN A 21 -1.18 0.63 -12.02
CA GLN A 21 -0.55 -0.07 -10.87
C GLN A 21 -1.58 -0.79 -9.97
N ARG A 22 -2.86 -0.38 -9.97
CA ARG A 22 -3.91 -0.98 -9.13
C ARG A 22 -4.68 -2.12 -9.82
N MET A 23 -4.66 -2.18 -11.15
CA MET A 23 -5.34 -3.23 -11.91
C MET A 23 -4.49 -4.51 -11.91
N ILE A 24 -4.97 -5.58 -11.27
CA ILE A 24 -4.25 -6.86 -11.21
C ILE A 24 -4.59 -7.68 -12.44
N ILE A 25 -3.66 -7.76 -13.40
CA ILE A 25 -3.80 -8.59 -14.60
C ILE A 25 -2.97 -9.86 -14.42
N VAL A 26 -3.60 -11.02 -14.65
CA VAL A 26 -2.97 -12.34 -14.68
C VAL A 26 -3.26 -12.97 -16.03
N ASN A 27 -2.25 -13.05 -16.89
CA ASN A 27 -2.37 -13.76 -18.16
C ASN A 27 -2.37 -15.26 -17.87
N VAL A 28 -3.37 -15.96 -18.39
CA VAL A 28 -3.47 -17.43 -18.35
C VAL A 28 -3.21 -17.92 -19.78
N LYS A 29 -2.26 -18.84 -19.95
CA LYS A 29 -2.01 -19.48 -21.25
C LYS A 29 -2.82 -20.78 -21.35
N GLU A 30 -3.20 -21.15 -22.57
CA GLU A 30 -3.87 -22.42 -22.87
C GLU A 30 -2.95 -23.59 -22.46
N GLY A 31 -3.34 -24.34 -21.42
CA GLY A 31 -2.55 -25.43 -20.83
C GLY A 31 -2.19 -25.25 -19.35
N GLU A 32 -2.45 -24.09 -18.75
CA GLU A 32 -2.33 -23.92 -17.29
C GLU A 32 -3.62 -24.32 -16.56
N SER A 33 -3.49 -25.06 -15.45
CA SER A 33 -4.65 -25.33 -14.59
C SER A 33 -5.15 -24.04 -13.93
N LEU A 34 -6.48 -23.86 -13.91
CA LEU A 34 -7.17 -22.70 -13.33
C LEU A 34 -6.69 -22.41 -11.89
N ASP A 35 -6.43 -23.45 -11.11
CA ASP A 35 -5.96 -23.34 -9.72
C ASP A 35 -4.60 -22.63 -9.59
N ARG A 36 -3.70 -22.86 -10.55
CA ARG A 36 -2.40 -22.17 -10.58
C ARG A 36 -2.56 -20.69 -10.89
N ALA A 37 -3.47 -20.34 -11.79
CA ALA A 37 -3.80 -18.94 -12.08
C ALA A 37 -4.40 -18.23 -10.85
N LEU A 38 -5.35 -18.88 -10.16
CA LEU A 38 -5.96 -18.35 -8.94
C LEU A 38 -4.94 -18.14 -7.82
N LYS A 39 -4.01 -19.10 -7.64
CA LYS A 39 -2.94 -18.97 -6.64
C LYS A 39 -2.01 -17.78 -6.92
N ARG A 40 -1.65 -17.56 -8.19
CA ARG A 40 -0.85 -16.39 -8.60
C ARG A 40 -1.62 -15.08 -8.43
N PHE A 41 -2.90 -15.07 -8.76
CA PHE A 41 -3.77 -13.91 -8.53
C PHE A 41 -3.83 -13.54 -7.05
N LYS A 42 -4.09 -14.52 -6.17
CA LYS A 42 -4.12 -14.31 -4.72
C LYS A 42 -2.79 -13.74 -4.19
N LYS A 43 -1.66 -14.30 -4.63
CA LYS A 43 -0.33 -13.79 -4.25
C LYS A 43 -0.09 -12.36 -4.74
N LYS A 44 -0.51 -12.02 -5.96
CA LYS A 44 -0.43 -10.64 -6.48
C LYS A 44 -1.33 -9.70 -5.69
N PHE A 45 -2.56 -10.10 -5.35
CA PHE A 45 -3.50 -9.32 -4.55
C PHE A 45 -2.97 -8.99 -3.15
N GLU A 46 -2.39 -9.98 -2.48
CA GLU A 46 -1.76 -9.80 -1.17
C GLU A 46 -0.53 -8.86 -1.26
N LYS A 47 0.26 -8.97 -2.33
CA LYS A 47 1.43 -8.11 -2.55
C LYS A 47 1.06 -6.65 -2.81
N THR A 48 -0.02 -6.39 -3.56
CA THR A 48 -0.48 -5.03 -3.84
C THR A 48 -1.02 -4.35 -2.57
N GLY A 49 -1.52 -5.13 -1.60
CA GLY A 49 -1.89 -4.59 -0.28
C GLY A 49 -3.09 -3.63 -0.31
N VAL A 50 -3.90 -3.66 -1.38
CA VAL A 50 -5.05 -2.76 -1.60
C VAL A 50 -6.01 -2.77 -0.41
N LEU A 51 -6.29 -3.95 0.14
CA LEU A 51 -7.17 -4.08 1.30
C LEU A 51 -6.62 -3.37 2.54
N ARG A 52 -5.30 -3.39 2.74
CA ARG A 52 -4.64 -2.72 3.86
C ARG A 52 -4.70 -1.20 3.69
N GLU A 53 -4.48 -0.72 2.47
CA GLU A 53 -4.60 0.69 2.11
C GLU A 53 -6.03 1.20 2.33
N LEU A 54 -7.04 0.46 1.85
CA LEU A 54 -8.44 0.78 2.07
C LEU A 54 -8.78 0.88 3.56
N ARG A 55 -8.41 -0.13 4.36
CA ARG A 55 -8.63 -0.10 5.82
C ARG A 55 -7.97 1.10 6.49
N SER A 56 -6.73 1.43 6.10
CA SER A 56 -6.03 2.59 6.66
C SER A 56 -6.64 3.94 6.28
N ARG A 57 -7.42 3.99 5.18
CA ARG A 57 -8.08 5.21 4.69
C ARG A 57 -9.51 5.38 5.21
N GLN A 58 -10.12 4.34 5.77
CA GLN A 58 -11.49 4.40 6.30
C GLN A 58 -11.63 5.40 7.44
N ALA A 59 -10.58 5.61 8.24
CA ALA A 59 -10.59 6.54 9.35
C ALA A 59 -9.34 7.43 9.34
N TYR A 60 -9.48 8.66 9.84
CA TYR A 60 -8.35 9.57 10.03
C TYR A 60 -7.56 9.16 11.28
N GLU A 61 -6.32 8.71 11.09
CA GLU A 61 -5.35 8.57 12.18
C GLU A 61 -4.48 9.83 12.31
N LYS A 62 -4.38 10.37 13.53
CA LYS A 62 -3.42 11.45 13.82
C LYS A 62 -2.00 10.95 13.56
N ARG A 63 -1.18 11.76 12.88
CA ARG A 63 0.21 11.45 12.51
C ARG A 63 1.08 10.91 13.65
N SER A 64 0.85 11.40 14.88
CA SER A 64 1.56 10.92 16.07
C SER A 64 1.28 9.44 16.37
N VAL A 65 0.04 8.98 16.18
CA VAL A 65 -0.36 7.60 16.48
C VAL A 65 0.28 6.66 15.47
N THR A 66 0.18 6.99 14.18
CA THR A 66 0.80 6.23 13.09
C THR A 66 2.32 6.11 13.28
N ARG A 67 3.01 7.19 13.66
CA ARG A 67 4.46 7.18 13.93
C ARG A 67 4.84 6.24 15.08
N ARG A 68 4.09 6.26 16.19
CA ARG A 68 4.34 5.37 17.33
C ARG A 68 4.19 3.90 16.94
N ILE A 69 3.15 3.57 16.15
CA ILE A 69 2.91 2.21 15.66
C ILE A 69 4.05 1.75 14.74
N GLN A 70 4.56 2.63 13.86
CA GLN A 70 5.68 2.33 12.98
C GLN A 70 6.95 1.99 13.76
N VAL A 71 7.31 2.78 14.76
CA VAL A 71 8.51 2.56 15.59
C VAL A 71 8.40 1.23 16.35
N LYS A 72 7.27 0.97 17.00
CA LYS A 72 7.05 -0.31 17.71
C LYS A 72 7.18 -1.52 16.78
N LYS A 73 6.61 -1.44 15.57
CA LYS A 73 6.72 -2.51 14.56
C LYS A 73 8.17 -2.70 14.07
N ALA A 74 8.95 -1.63 13.95
CA ALA A 74 10.35 -1.71 13.55
C ALA A 74 11.20 -2.40 14.62
N ILE A 75 11.04 -2.03 15.89
CA ILE A 75 11.74 -2.66 17.02
C ILE A 75 11.44 -4.15 17.08
N TYR A 76 10.16 -4.54 16.97
CA TYR A 76 9.76 -5.95 16.98
C TYR A 76 10.37 -6.75 15.82
N LYS A 77 10.44 -6.18 14.61
CA LYS A 77 11.10 -6.85 13.48
C LYS A 77 12.60 -6.96 13.67
N GLN A 78 13.22 -5.95 14.26
CA GLN A 78 14.65 -5.95 14.55
C GLN A 78 15.01 -7.06 15.53
N SER A 79 14.23 -7.23 16.61
CA SER A 79 14.49 -8.31 17.57
C SER A 79 14.37 -9.69 16.91
N LEU A 80 13.31 -9.93 16.12
CA LEU A 80 13.16 -11.20 15.40
C LEU A 80 14.33 -11.51 14.46
N ASN A 81 14.89 -10.50 13.79
CA ASN A 81 16.04 -10.69 12.90
C ASN A 81 17.33 -10.98 13.68
N GLN A 82 17.48 -10.40 14.87
CA GLN A 82 18.62 -10.66 15.76
C GLN A 82 18.55 -12.06 16.36
N ASP A 83 17.35 -12.52 16.74
CA ASP A 83 17.13 -13.86 17.29
C ASP A 83 17.43 -14.97 16.27
N VAL A 84 17.19 -14.73 14.98
CA VAL A 84 17.50 -15.68 13.89
C VAL A 84 18.99 -15.73 13.56
N ALA A 85 19.74 -14.68 13.89
CA ALA A 85 21.16 -14.56 13.55
C ALA A 85 22.11 -15.12 14.64
N ASN A 86 21.58 -15.41 15.83
CA ASN A 86 22.29 -16.06 16.94
C ASN A 86 21.96 -17.56 16.99
#